data_AF-D3ATA6-F1
#
_entry.id   AF-D3ATA6-F1
#
_cell.length_a   1.000
_cell.length_b   1.000
_cell.length_c   1.000
_cell.angle_alpha   90.00
_cell.angle_beta   90.00
_cell.angle_gamma   90.00
#
_symmetry.space_group_name_H-M   'P 1'
#
loop_
_entity.id
_entity.type
_entity.pdbx_description
1 polymer ?
#
loop_
_entity_poly.entity_id
_entity_poly.type
_entity_poly.pdbx_seq_one_letter_code
_entity_poly.pdbx_strand_id
1 'polypeptide(L)'
;MTMALFDGNNIKLDVLKKWAYNYRWAEVPEGTIPLTAADPDYPVAPEIRKALRDYVDNGYFSYTPKMGYPEFMEAASRALWERKHEKISQDCILPIDSAARGMYII
;
A
#
# COMPACT_ATOMS: atom_id res chain seq x y z
N MET A 1 0.89 1.65 26.63
CA MET A 1 -0.40 1.88 25.95
C MET A 1 -0.22 1.50 24.50
N THR A 2 -0.90 0.46 24.03
CA THR A 2 -0.99 0.13 22.60
C THR A 2 -1.71 1.29 21.90
N MET A 3 -1.09 1.96 20.94
CA MET A 3 -1.79 2.93 20.10
C MET A 3 -2.90 2.18 19.35
N ALA A 4 -4.15 2.64 19.46
CA ALA A 4 -5.25 2.11 18.68
C ALA A 4 -5.04 2.49 17.20
N LEU A 5 -4.58 1.56 16.37
CA LEU A 5 -4.21 1.82 14.97
C LEU A 5 -5.37 2.35 14.13
N PHE A 6 -6.59 1.85 14.39
CA PHE A 6 -7.81 2.21 13.65
C PHE A 6 -8.71 3.19 14.42
N ASP A 7 -8.11 4.09 15.21
CA ASP A 7 -8.83 5.20 15.82
C ASP A 7 -9.07 6.33 14.81
N GLY A 8 -10.29 6.86 14.75
CA GLY A 8 -10.63 7.99 13.87
C GLY A 8 -9.79 9.24 14.13
N ASN A 9 -9.30 9.43 15.36
CA ASN A 9 -8.40 10.52 15.73
C ASN A 9 -7.03 10.43 15.05
N ASN A 10 -6.66 9.28 14.49
CA ASN A 10 -5.42 9.13 13.73
C ASN A 10 -5.56 9.62 12.28
N ILE A 11 -6.78 9.87 11.80
CA ILE A 11 -7.04 10.31 10.43
C ILE A 11 -6.65 11.77 10.29
N LYS A 12 -5.78 12.06 9.32
CA LYS A 12 -5.27 13.40 9.04
C LYS A 12 -6.08 14.06 7.93
N LEU A 13 -7.31 14.48 8.26
CA LEU A 13 -8.23 15.06 7.27
C LEU A 13 -7.67 16.31 6.58
N ASP A 14 -6.86 17.11 7.26
CA ASP A 14 -6.17 18.27 6.70
C ASP A 14 -5.19 17.90 5.57
N VAL A 15 -4.57 16.72 5.67
CA VAL A 15 -3.71 16.15 4.63
C VAL A 15 -4.57 15.52 3.52
N LEU A 16 -5.57 14.72 3.87
CA LEU A 16 -6.43 14.05 2.89
C LEU A 16 -7.18 15.05 2.01
N LYS A 17 -7.70 16.15 2.56
CA LYS A 17 -8.34 17.23 1.81
C LYS A 17 -7.42 17.95 0.81
N LYS A 18 -6.10 17.75 0.91
CA LYS A 18 -5.14 18.31 -0.05
C LYS A 18 -4.74 17.27 -1.09
N TRP A 19 -4.60 16.00 -0.70
CA TRP A 19 -3.86 15.01 -1.49
C TRP A 19 -4.70 13.81 -1.96
N ALA A 20 -5.87 13.56 -1.35
CA ALA A 20 -6.73 12.43 -1.70
C ALA A 20 -7.76 12.82 -2.78
N TYR A 21 -7.33 12.77 -4.04
CA TYR A 21 -8.15 12.93 -5.24
C TYR A 21 -8.86 11.62 -5.64
N ASN A 22 -9.58 11.63 -6.77
CA ASN A 22 -10.36 10.51 -7.31
C ASN A 22 -11.65 10.23 -6.53
N TYR A 23 -12.52 11.24 -6.47
CA TYR A 23 -13.79 11.28 -5.75
C TYR A 23 -13.64 11.22 -4.22
N ARG A 24 -12.45 11.56 -3.71
CA ARG A 24 -12.07 11.45 -2.30
C ARG A 24 -11.98 12.85 -1.67
N TRP A 25 -11.46 12.93 -0.44
CA TRP A 25 -11.52 14.13 0.43
C TRP A 25 -11.09 15.45 -0.21
N ALA A 26 -10.20 15.44 -1.22
CA ALA A 26 -9.76 16.64 -1.91
C ALA A 26 -10.73 17.16 -3.00
N GLU A 27 -11.74 16.37 -3.39
CA GLU A 27 -12.65 16.69 -4.51
C GLU A 27 -14.12 16.84 -4.08
N VAL A 28 -14.43 16.64 -2.80
CA VAL A 28 -15.79 16.79 -2.28
C VAL A 28 -15.98 18.13 -1.54
N PRO A 29 -17.19 18.71 -1.55
CA PRO A 29 -17.47 19.93 -0.79
C PRO A 29 -17.22 19.77 0.71
N GLU A 30 -16.89 20.86 1.39
CA GLU A 30 -16.72 20.88 2.85
C GLU A 30 -17.97 20.32 3.55
N GLY A 31 -17.77 19.50 4.58
CA GLY A 31 -18.84 18.78 5.28
C GLY A 31 -19.32 17.49 4.60
N THR A 32 -18.83 17.17 3.38
CA THR A 32 -19.17 15.90 2.71
C THR A 32 -18.23 14.78 3.16
N ILE A 33 -18.79 13.61 3.47
CA ILE A 33 -18.03 12.38 3.75
C ILE A 33 -17.97 11.55 2.45
N PRO A 34 -16.79 11.38 1.81
CA PRO A 34 -16.67 10.63 0.57
C PRO A 34 -16.72 9.11 0.83
N LEU A 35 -17.86 8.49 0.53
CA LEU A 35 -18.09 7.03 0.61
C LEU A 35 -18.08 6.38 -0.78
N THR A 36 -17.09 6.75 -1.59
CA THR A 36 -17.03 6.47 -3.04
C THR A 36 -15.90 5.51 -3.39
N ALA A 37 -14.65 5.99 -3.49
CA ALA A 37 -13.50 5.21 -3.91
C ALA A 37 -12.96 4.33 -2.77
N ALA A 38 -12.52 3.11 -3.11
CA ALA A 38 -12.03 2.10 -2.17
C ALA A 38 -10.55 2.31 -1.78
N ASP A 39 -10.24 3.50 -1.28
CA ASP A 39 -8.92 3.90 -0.78
C ASP A 39 -9.02 4.18 0.74
N PRO A 40 -8.09 3.71 1.58
CA PRO A 40 -8.18 3.88 3.04
C PRO A 40 -7.86 5.30 3.52
N ASP A 41 -8.54 5.75 4.58
CA ASP A 41 -8.27 7.04 5.23
C ASP A 41 -7.16 6.98 6.29
N TYR A 42 -6.89 5.78 6.81
CA TYR A 42 -5.92 5.60 7.89
C TYR A 42 -4.49 5.79 7.38
N PRO A 43 -3.60 6.41 8.18
CA PRO A 43 -2.19 6.46 7.86
C PRO A 43 -1.62 5.05 7.66
N VAL A 44 -0.81 4.90 6.62
CA VAL A 44 -0.08 3.65 6.38
C VAL A 44 0.83 3.29 7.57
N ALA A 45 1.03 1.99 7.77
CA ALA A 45 1.84 1.43 8.85
C ALA A 45 3.21 2.13 8.98
N PRO A 46 3.69 2.41 10.21
CA PRO A 46 4.95 3.13 10.42
C PRO A 46 6.16 2.46 9.77
N GLU A 47 6.17 1.12 9.69
CA GLU A 47 7.22 0.31 9.08
C GLU A 47 7.37 0.62 7.59
N ILE A 48 6.26 0.80 6.86
CA ILE A 48 6.26 1.16 5.44
C ILE A 48 6.82 2.57 5.25
N ARG A 49 6.42 3.53 6.11
CA ARG A 49 6.95 4.90 6.06
C ARG A 49 8.44 4.94 6.33
N LYS A 50 8.93 4.12 7.28
CA LYS A 50 10.36 4.02 7.57
C LYS A 50 11.11 3.44 6.37
N ALA A 51 10.65 2.31 5.83
CA ALA A 51 11.30 1.67 4.68
C ALA A 51 11.40 2.60 3.46
N LEU A 52 10.36 3.39 3.18
CA LEU A 52 10.39 4.39 2.10
C LEU A 52 11.38 5.51 2.37
N ARG A 53 11.47 6.02 3.61
CA ARG A 53 12.46 7.05 3.98
C ARG A 53 13.88 6.51 3.86
N ASP A 54 14.14 5.34 4.44
CA ASP A 54 15.45 4.69 4.36
C ASP A 54 15.86 4.49 2.89
N TYR A 55 14.93 4.06 2.02
CA TYR A 55 15.19 3.91 0.58
C TYR A 55 15.53 5.25 -0.09
N VAL A 56 14.74 6.31 0.18
CA VAL A 56 14.97 7.66 -0.37
C VAL A 56 16.31 8.24 0.11
N ASP A 57 16.67 8.03 1.38
CA ASP A 57 17.90 8.56 1.99
C ASP A 57 19.17 7.97 1.37
N ASN A 58 19.07 6.78 0.73
CA ASN A 58 20.19 6.22 -0.04
C ASN A 58 20.46 6.99 -1.34
N GLY A 59 19.50 7.78 -1.85
CA GLY A 59 19.70 8.66 -3.01
C GLY A 59 19.70 7.98 -4.38
N TYR A 60 19.36 6.68 -4.46
CA TYR A 60 19.34 5.94 -5.72
C TYR A 60 17.93 5.43 -6.06
N PHE A 61 17.51 5.66 -7.32
CA PHE A 61 16.20 5.26 -7.86
C PHE A 61 16.36 4.44 -9.14
N SER A 62 17.26 3.45 -9.08
CA SER A 62 17.59 2.59 -10.23
C SER A 62 16.44 1.66 -10.63
N TYR A 63 16.51 1.12 -11.85
CA TYR A 63 15.58 0.10 -12.31
C TYR A 63 15.56 -1.13 -11.39
N THR A 64 14.36 -1.65 -11.18
CA THR A 64 14.14 -2.92 -10.50
C THR A 64 14.42 -4.10 -11.46
N PRO A 65 14.62 -5.33 -10.95
CA PRO A 65 14.66 -6.50 -11.80
C PRO A 65 13.34 -6.67 -12.57
N LYS A 66 13.42 -7.17 -13.82
CA LYS A 66 12.25 -7.31 -14.71
C LYS A 66 11.07 -8.06 -14.09
N MET A 67 11.36 -9.05 -13.25
CA MET A 67 10.36 -9.91 -12.59
C MET A 67 10.18 -9.55 -11.11
N GLY A 68 10.65 -8.37 -10.69
CA GLY A 68 10.62 -7.91 -9.31
C GLY A 68 11.76 -8.44 -8.45
N TYR A 69 11.84 -7.92 -7.22
CA TYR A 69 12.90 -8.25 -6.27
C TYR A 69 12.72 -9.67 -5.68
N PRO A 70 13.79 -10.48 -5.59
CA PRO A 70 13.76 -11.79 -4.92
C PRO A 70 13.16 -11.73 -3.51
N GLU A 71 13.54 -10.73 -2.74
CA GLU A 71 13.10 -10.52 -1.36
C GLU A 71 11.59 -10.25 -1.26
N PHE A 72 11.00 -9.64 -2.30
CA PHE A 72 9.55 -9.43 -2.35
C PHE A 72 8.80 -10.75 -2.56
N MET A 73 9.27 -11.60 -3.48
CA MET A 73 8.64 -12.90 -3.75
C MET A 73 8.75 -13.83 -2.53
N GLU A 74 9.90 -13.83 -1.84
CA GLU A 74 10.08 -14.54 -0.57
C GLU A 74 9.12 -14.03 0.51
N ALA A 75 9.03 -12.71 0.71
CA ALA A 75 8.13 -12.12 1.69
C ALA A 75 6.66 -12.43 1.39
N ALA A 76 6.24 -12.39 0.12
CA ALA A 76 4.88 -12.73 -0.29
C ALA A 76 4.53 -14.19 -0.05
N SER A 77 5.41 -15.13 -0.45
CA SER A 77 5.25 -16.56 -0.22
C SER A 77 5.09 -16.88 1.28
N ARG A 78 5.96 -16.31 2.11
CA ARG A 78 5.88 -16.43 3.57
C ARG A 78 4.59 -15.86 4.15
N ALA A 79 4.18 -14.66 3.71
CA ALA A 79 2.96 -14.03 4.21
C ALA A 79 1.69 -14.84 3.88
N LEU A 80 1.64 -15.50 2.70
CA LEU A 80 0.54 -16.39 2.32
C LEU A 80 0.50 -17.62 3.22
N TRP A 81 1.65 -18.24 3.51
CA TRP A 81 1.72 -19.35 4.44
C TRP A 81 1.31 -18.95 5.87
N GLU A 82 1.85 -17.86 6.39
CA GLU A 82 1.60 -17.42 7.77
C GLU A 82 0.15 -17.00 8.01
N ARG A 83 -0.52 -16.41 7.01
CA ARG A 83 -1.88 -15.86 7.18
C ARG A 83 -2.98 -16.78 6.69
N LYS A 84 -2.69 -17.61 5.69
CA LYS A 84 -3.67 -18.43 4.96
C LYS A 84 -3.31 -19.92 4.94
N HIS A 85 -2.11 -20.29 5.40
CA HIS A 85 -1.59 -21.66 5.31
C HIS A 85 -1.51 -22.20 3.88
N GLU A 86 -1.29 -21.31 2.90
CA GLU A 86 -1.08 -21.66 1.50
C GLU A 86 0.42 -21.71 1.19
N LYS A 87 0.90 -22.88 0.75
CA LYS A 87 2.30 -23.06 0.34
C LYS A 87 2.45 -22.72 -1.14
N ILE A 88 2.87 -21.50 -1.43
CA ILE A 88 3.10 -21.00 -2.80
C ILE A 88 4.61 -20.86 -3.03
N SER A 89 5.13 -21.48 -4.10
CA SER A 89 6.53 -21.29 -4.52
C SER A 89 6.75 -19.84 -4.95
N GLN A 90 7.94 -19.30 -4.69
CA GLN A 90 8.32 -17.96 -5.15
C GLN A 90 8.25 -17.86 -6.69
N ASP A 91 8.56 -18.96 -7.40
CA ASP A 91 8.47 -19.04 -8.87
C ASP A 91 7.03 -18.87 -9.40
N CYS A 92 6.03 -19.01 -8.53
CA CYS A 92 4.62 -18.81 -8.86
C CYS A 92 4.13 -17.39 -8.53
N ILE A 93 5.02 -16.47 -8.13
CA ILE A 93 4.66 -15.11 -7.74
C ILE A 93 5.26 -14.13 -8.74
N LEU A 94 4.40 -13.36 -9.43
CA LEU A 94 4.81 -12.30 -10.35
C LEU A 94 4.33 -10.94 -9.84
N PRO A 95 5.25 -10.05 -9.42
CA PRO A 95 4.92 -8.66 -9.12
C PRO A 95 4.44 -7.94 -10.38
N ILE A 96 3.35 -7.18 -10.25
CA ILE A 96 2.70 -6.48 -11.37
C ILE A 96 2.14 -5.15 -10.92
N ASP A 97 2.04 -4.21 -11.87
CA ASP A 97 1.54 -2.85 -11.67
C ASP A 97 0.03 -2.84 -11.44
N SER A 98 -0.39 -3.22 -10.22
CA SER A 98 -1.77 -3.34 -9.73
C SER A 98 -2.55 -4.58 -10.18
N ALA A 99 -3.61 -4.89 -9.42
CA ALA A 99 -4.55 -5.95 -9.73
C ALA A 99 -5.27 -5.74 -11.07
N ALA A 100 -5.62 -4.49 -11.42
CA ALA A 100 -6.30 -4.18 -12.67
C ALA A 100 -5.45 -4.53 -13.90
N ARG A 101 -4.14 -4.27 -13.84
CA ARG A 101 -3.21 -4.68 -14.90
C ARG A 101 -3.09 -6.20 -14.96
N GLY A 102 -3.04 -6.88 -13.82
CA GLY A 102 -3.07 -8.34 -13.76
C GLY A 102 -4.28 -8.94 -14.48
N MET A 103 -5.47 -8.41 -14.21
CA MET A 103 -6.70 -8.84 -14.89
C MET A 103 -6.70 -8.55 -16.40
N TYR A 104 -5.98 -7.54 -16.85
CA TYR A 104 -5.91 -7.18 -18.27
C TYR A 104 -5.01 -8.13 -19.08
N ILE A 105 -3.96 -8.67 -18.47
CA ILE A 105 -2.94 -9.46 -19.19
C ILE A 105 -3.08 -10.98 -19.02
N ILE A 106 -3.98 -11.43 -18.13
CA ILE A 106 -4.33 -12.84 -17.89
C ILE A 106 -5.64 -13.14 -18.61
#